data_AF-C3YML6-F1
#
_entry.id   AF-C3YML6-F1
#
_cell.length_a   1.000
_cell.length_b   1.000
_cell.length_c   1.000
_cell.angle_alpha   90.00
_cell.angle_beta   90.00
_cell.angle_gamma   90.00
#
_symmetry.space_group_name_H-M   'P 1'
#
loop_
_entity.id
_entity.type
_entity.pdbx_description
1 polymer ?
#
loop_
_entity_poly.entity_id
_entity_poly.type
_entity_poly.pdbx_seq_one_letter_code
_entity_poly.pdbx_strand_id
1 'polypeptide(L)'
;MGGVAAAQEIHVERFNSKGQPFKCIGGIFAEPCAALLKQFYGQQNPNAPNPKKKSEGRSTGLGGNLASNFGNSGKPCGDFPWPSDDYTVNCDYGYTRQGASYDVAPQGRCQVRCPADAEMLVGPPADGNQGLTDGFYYCNRVNGTWLGREPVCLGFYNNVTMVTDESNGIRLVGGASYGCVELFDNVTQQWGPVRGWVLDNFDPLDDAQMEWANLACRNLRFPAGLATKAYRRRDWVEDDMWPLTEQYELYPLQYHYEPSYPPTVPKFVVSKSPAPQWEGATLHGAIDRVVRGPCPEGDRDCGDTAFGLCLACEGQQDPLSTSGASNHLTTATAPSIARACATYAVTVLLIATAVA
;
A
#
# COMPACT_ATOMS: atom_id res chain seq x y z
N MET A 1 -28.47 -6.12 -16.13
CA MET A 1 -28.92 -6.91 -17.30
C MET A 1 -29.08 -8.36 -16.84
N GLY A 2 -30.31 -8.86 -16.71
CA GLY A 2 -30.57 -10.25 -16.31
C GLY A 2 -30.89 -11.10 -17.54
N GLY A 3 -29.91 -11.84 -18.05
CA GLY A 3 -30.04 -12.69 -19.24
C GLY A 3 -30.73 -14.04 -18.99
N VAL A 4 -31.18 -14.29 -17.76
CA VAL A 4 -31.90 -15.51 -17.39
C VAL A 4 -33.20 -15.08 -16.71
N ALA A 5 -34.30 -15.26 -17.43
CA ALA A 5 -35.70 -15.09 -17.01
C ALA A 5 -36.26 -13.66 -16.76
N ALA A 6 -35.45 -12.60 -16.73
CA ALA A 6 -36.00 -11.25 -16.45
C ALA A 6 -36.40 -10.43 -17.70
N ALA A 7 -35.91 -10.76 -18.89
CA ALA A 7 -36.27 -10.02 -20.13
C ALA A 7 -36.24 -10.86 -21.42
N GLN A 8 -35.39 -11.90 -21.51
CA GLN A 8 -35.32 -12.84 -22.63
C GLN A 8 -34.90 -14.22 -22.11
N GLU A 9 -35.58 -15.29 -22.55
CA GLU A 9 -35.18 -16.68 -22.27
C GLU A 9 -34.07 -17.12 -23.24
N ILE A 10 -32.86 -16.57 -23.07
CA ILE A 10 -31.70 -16.92 -23.91
C ILE A 10 -31.35 -18.42 -23.78
N HIS A 11 -31.78 -19.08 -22.70
CA HIS A 11 -31.57 -20.51 -22.46
C HIS A 11 -32.56 -21.43 -23.22
N VAL A 12 -33.57 -20.87 -23.88
CA VAL A 12 -34.58 -21.63 -24.66
C VAL A 12 -34.51 -21.28 -26.15
N GLU A 13 -33.79 -20.22 -26.53
CA GLU A 13 -33.56 -19.92 -27.95
C GLU A 13 -32.68 -20.99 -28.61
N ARG A 14 -33.31 -21.68 -29.57
CA ARG A 14 -32.77 -22.80 -30.36
C ARG A 14 -31.47 -22.44 -31.08
N PHE A 15 -30.35 -22.50 -30.38
CA PHE A 15 -29.09 -22.84 -31.04
C PHE A 15 -29.07 -24.36 -31.23
N ASN A 16 -29.04 -24.79 -32.50
CA ASN A 16 -28.96 -26.19 -32.94
C ASN A 16 -27.62 -26.85 -32.56
N SER A 17 -27.23 -26.81 -31.28
CA SER A 17 -26.08 -27.52 -30.74
C SER A 17 -26.56 -28.63 -29.81
N LYS A 18 -25.94 -29.80 -29.95
CA LYS A 18 -26.39 -31.11 -29.44
C LYS A 18 -26.24 -31.30 -27.91
N GLY A 19 -26.54 -30.28 -27.11
CA GLY A 19 -26.45 -30.32 -25.65
C GLY A 19 -27.81 -30.50 -24.97
N GLN A 20 -27.85 -31.17 -23.81
CA GLN A 20 -29.04 -31.14 -22.96
C GLN A 20 -29.23 -29.74 -22.36
N PRO A 21 -30.47 -29.22 -22.27
CA PRO A 21 -30.74 -27.94 -21.63
C PRO A 21 -30.32 -27.99 -20.16
N PHE A 22 -29.61 -26.96 -19.70
CA PHE A 22 -29.24 -26.84 -18.30
C PHE A 22 -30.36 -26.12 -17.52
N LYS A 23 -30.66 -26.60 -16.32
CA LYS A 23 -31.67 -26.01 -15.44
C LYS A 23 -31.06 -24.83 -14.68
N CYS A 24 -31.58 -23.63 -14.90
CA CYS A 24 -31.23 -22.47 -14.08
C CYS A 24 -31.99 -22.54 -12.75
N ILE A 25 -31.28 -22.50 -11.62
CA ILE A 25 -31.89 -22.42 -10.29
C ILE A 25 -31.68 -20.99 -9.77
N GLY A 26 -32.72 -20.16 -9.88
CA GLY A 26 -32.77 -18.83 -9.28
C GLY A 26 -33.31 -18.87 -7.84
N GLY A 27 -33.20 -17.74 -7.13
CA GLY A 27 -33.85 -17.55 -5.82
C GLY A 27 -33.02 -17.91 -4.60
N ILE A 28 -31.90 -18.63 -4.77
CA ILE A 28 -30.99 -18.94 -3.66
C ILE A 28 -30.33 -17.63 -3.19
N PHE A 29 -30.54 -17.27 -1.92
CA PHE A 29 -30.10 -16.01 -1.29
C PHE A 29 -30.61 -14.73 -1.96
N ALA A 30 -31.78 -14.76 -2.63
CA ALA A 30 -32.33 -13.58 -3.30
C ALA A 30 -32.53 -12.39 -2.35
N GLU A 31 -33.00 -12.64 -1.12
CA GLU A 31 -33.23 -11.59 -0.13
C GLU A 31 -31.94 -10.94 0.40
N PRO A 32 -30.91 -11.69 0.87
CA PRO A 32 -29.61 -11.12 1.22
C PRO A 32 -28.97 -10.32 0.07
N CYS A 33 -29.01 -10.85 -1.15
CA CYS A 33 -28.45 -10.18 -2.33
C CYS A 33 -29.19 -8.86 -2.63
N ALA A 34 -30.52 -8.86 -2.53
CA ALA A 34 -31.32 -7.64 -2.70
C ALA A 34 -31.07 -6.62 -1.59
N ALA A 35 -30.83 -7.06 -0.36
CA ALA A 35 -30.49 -6.19 0.77
C ALA A 35 -29.13 -5.49 0.56
N LEU A 36 -28.11 -6.22 0.11
CA LEU A 36 -26.80 -5.66 -0.23
C LEU A 36 -26.87 -4.64 -1.37
N LEU A 37 -27.66 -4.92 -2.42
CA LEU A 37 -27.87 -3.96 -3.50
C LEU A 37 -28.57 -2.69 -3.02
N LYS A 38 -29.57 -2.81 -2.15
CA LYS A 38 -30.24 -1.64 -1.55
C LYS A 38 -29.28 -0.83 -0.67
N GLN A 39 -28.41 -1.49 0.10
CA GLN A 39 -27.38 -0.81 0.90
C GLN A 39 -26.40 -0.05 0.00
N PHE A 40 -25.96 -0.67 -1.10
CA PHE A 40 -25.06 -0.05 -2.08
C PHE A 40 -25.68 1.21 -2.72
N TYR A 41 -26.94 1.15 -3.15
CA TYR A 41 -27.63 2.30 -3.75
C TYR A 41 -28.18 3.31 -2.73
N GLY A 42 -28.26 2.95 -1.45
CA GLY A 42 -28.69 3.83 -0.36
C GLY A 42 -27.59 4.78 0.13
N GLN A 43 -26.33 4.49 -0.18
CA GLN A 43 -25.21 5.39 0.10
C GLN A 43 -25.19 6.52 -0.93
N GLN A 44 -24.82 7.73 -0.49
CA GLN A 44 -24.68 8.88 -1.36
C GLN A 44 -23.54 8.58 -2.35
N ASN A 45 -23.88 8.32 -3.62
CA ASN A 45 -22.90 7.99 -4.65
C ASN A 45 -21.88 9.14 -4.76
N PRO A 46 -20.61 8.95 -4.33
CA PRO A 46 -19.62 10.02 -4.33
C PRO A 46 -19.25 10.46 -5.75
N ASN A 47 -19.59 9.64 -6.76
CA ASN A 47 -19.38 9.91 -8.18
C ASN A 47 -20.64 10.45 -8.88
N ALA A 48 -21.78 10.60 -8.18
CA ALA A 48 -22.92 11.28 -8.75
C ALA A 48 -22.58 12.77 -8.90
N PRO A 49 -22.74 13.38 -10.09
CA PRO A 49 -22.52 14.81 -10.26
C PRO A 49 -23.38 15.56 -9.25
N ASN A 50 -22.75 16.37 -8.40
CA ASN A 50 -23.48 17.22 -7.47
C ASN A 50 -24.54 18.01 -8.27
N PRO A 51 -25.82 18.00 -7.84
CA PRO A 51 -26.85 18.78 -8.52
C PRO A 51 -26.38 20.23 -8.58
N LYS A 52 -26.22 20.75 -9.81
CA LYS A 52 -25.63 22.07 -10.08
C LYS A 52 -26.37 23.13 -9.26
N LYS A 53 -25.78 23.56 -8.14
CA LYS A 53 -26.21 24.77 -7.44
C LYS A 53 -25.91 25.93 -8.37
N LYS A 54 -26.96 26.63 -8.78
CA LYS A 54 -26.89 27.81 -9.64
C LYS A 54 -26.19 28.92 -8.86
N SER A 55 -24.88 29.05 -9.04
CA SER A 55 -24.07 30.11 -8.40
C SER A 55 -24.34 31.44 -9.10
N GLU A 56 -24.88 32.41 -8.36
CA GLU A 56 -24.85 33.82 -8.75
C GLU A 56 -23.40 34.31 -8.66
N GLY A 57 -22.98 35.05 -9.69
CA GLY A 57 -21.59 35.32 -9.97
C GLY A 57 -20.92 36.35 -9.07
N ARG A 58 -19.59 36.29 -9.00
CA ARG A 58 -18.74 37.47 -8.77
C ARG A 58 -17.32 37.29 -9.31
N SER A 59 -17.04 38.11 -10.33
CA SER A 59 -15.81 38.85 -10.65
C SER A 59 -14.44 38.17 -10.54
N THR A 60 -13.88 37.94 -11.72
CA THR A 60 -12.48 38.10 -12.17
C THR A 60 -11.51 38.88 -11.28
N GLY A 61 -10.30 38.32 -11.14
CA GLY A 61 -9.06 38.99 -10.74
C GLY A 61 -7.86 38.09 -10.98
N LEU A 62 -7.28 38.15 -12.19
CA LEU A 62 -6.01 37.55 -12.56
C LEU A 62 -4.86 38.51 -12.16
N GLY A 63 -3.81 37.97 -11.54
CA GLY A 63 -2.45 38.53 -11.60
C GLY A 63 -1.79 38.88 -10.26
N GLY A 64 -0.70 38.18 -9.93
CA GLY A 64 0.44 38.77 -9.20
C GLY A 64 0.79 38.18 -7.83
N ASN A 65 2.06 37.78 -7.71
CA ASN A 65 2.90 37.65 -6.49
C ASN A 65 2.76 36.38 -5.62
N LEU A 66 3.67 35.45 -5.87
CA LEU A 66 3.92 34.21 -5.12
C LEU A 66 4.95 34.39 -3.99
N ALA A 67 5.01 35.59 -3.40
CA ALA A 67 5.82 35.85 -2.21
C ALA A 67 5.13 36.91 -1.37
N SER A 68 5.07 36.68 -0.05
CA SER A 68 4.53 37.56 1.00
C SER A 68 3.01 37.64 1.14
N ASN A 69 2.39 36.52 1.54
CA ASN A 69 1.21 36.54 2.41
C ASN A 69 1.35 35.41 3.43
N PHE A 70 2.41 35.45 4.25
CA PHE A 70 2.39 34.78 5.55
C PHE A 70 1.39 35.54 6.42
N GLY A 71 0.10 35.22 6.19
CA GLY A 71 -1.01 35.78 6.93
C GLY A 71 -0.80 35.56 8.43
N ASN A 72 -1.22 36.56 9.19
CA ASN A 72 -1.10 36.71 10.63
C ASN A 72 -1.92 35.66 11.44
N SER A 73 -2.10 34.44 10.91
CA SER A 73 -2.92 33.37 11.48
C SER A 73 -2.24 32.62 12.62
N GLY A 74 -0.99 32.97 12.96
CA GLY A 74 -0.19 32.23 13.92
C GLY A 74 0.21 30.82 13.46
N LYS A 75 -0.10 30.44 12.20
CA LYS A 75 0.17 29.12 11.62
C LYS A 75 1.23 29.25 10.51
N PRO A 76 2.50 28.90 10.79
CA PRO A 76 3.63 29.17 9.88
C PRO A 76 3.53 28.47 8.52
N CYS A 77 2.90 27.29 8.42
CA CYS A 77 2.67 26.58 7.15
C CYS A 77 1.17 26.47 6.79
N GLY A 78 0.31 27.27 7.44
CA GLY A 78 -1.14 27.05 7.36
C GLY A 78 -1.59 25.81 8.14
N ASP A 79 -2.77 25.28 7.78
CA ASP A 79 -3.32 24.08 8.40
C ASP A 79 -2.53 22.82 8.02
N PHE A 80 -2.68 21.76 8.82
CA PHE A 80 -2.11 20.45 8.49
C PHE A 80 -2.79 19.92 7.21
N PRO A 81 -2.02 19.47 6.19
CA PRO A 81 -2.55 19.37 4.83
C PRO A 81 -3.28 18.05 4.54
N TRP A 82 -3.19 17.07 5.45
CA TRP A 82 -3.80 15.75 5.29
C TRP A 82 -4.92 15.57 6.32
N PRO A 83 -6.17 15.99 6.00
CA PRO A 83 -7.32 15.66 6.81
C PRO A 83 -7.75 14.22 6.55
N SER A 84 -7.95 13.43 7.60
CA SER A 84 -8.52 12.08 7.52
C SER A 84 -9.30 11.77 8.80
N ASP A 85 -10.27 10.86 8.69
CA ASP A 85 -10.99 10.28 9.83
C ASP A 85 -10.22 9.09 10.44
N ASP A 86 -9.17 8.60 9.78
CA ASP A 86 -8.38 7.43 10.19
C ASP A 86 -7.33 7.74 11.26
N TYR A 87 -7.16 9.00 11.66
CA TYR A 87 -6.24 9.42 12.72
C TYR A 87 -6.66 10.75 13.32
N THR A 88 -6.08 11.08 14.47
CA THR A 88 -6.25 12.40 15.09
C THR A 88 -4.97 13.20 14.97
N VAL A 89 -5.10 14.52 14.81
CA VAL A 89 -3.97 15.44 14.66
C VAL A 89 -4.02 16.49 15.76
N ASN A 90 -2.92 16.66 16.48
CA ASN A 90 -2.75 17.71 17.49
C ASN A 90 -1.53 18.58 17.15
N CYS A 91 -1.78 19.85 16.84
CA CYS A 91 -0.75 20.77 16.36
C CYS A 91 -0.39 21.83 17.40
N ASP A 92 0.92 21.98 17.63
CA ASP A 92 1.54 23.09 18.33
C ASP A 92 2.23 24.00 17.31
N TYR A 93 1.49 24.98 16.80
CA TYR A 93 1.99 25.93 15.80
C TYR A 93 3.02 26.93 16.36
N GLY A 94 3.09 27.07 17.69
CA GLY A 94 4.07 27.92 18.38
C GLY A 94 5.41 27.23 18.61
N TYR A 95 5.48 25.91 18.41
CA TYR A 95 6.70 25.14 18.57
C TYR A 95 7.85 25.73 17.77
N THR A 96 9.01 25.87 18.39
CA THR A 96 10.23 26.30 17.71
C THR A 96 11.37 25.42 18.22
N ARG A 97 12.05 24.71 17.31
CA ARG A 97 13.19 23.86 17.69
C ARG A 97 14.47 24.68 17.67
N GLN A 98 15.17 24.73 18.81
CA GLN A 98 16.52 25.29 18.86
C GLN A 98 17.54 24.21 18.40
N GLY A 99 18.54 24.61 17.62
CA GLY A 99 19.63 23.71 17.20
C GLY A 99 19.31 22.76 16.05
N ALA A 100 18.18 22.92 15.35
CA ALA A 100 17.99 22.26 14.06
C ALA A 100 18.96 22.83 13.01
N SER A 101 19.33 22.03 12.01
CA SER A 101 20.16 22.50 10.87
C SER A 101 19.56 23.75 10.24
N TYR A 102 20.42 24.63 9.70
CA TYR A 102 20.00 25.88 9.04
C TYR A 102 18.99 25.65 7.90
N ASP A 103 19.00 24.47 7.29
CA ASP A 103 18.13 24.12 6.16
C ASP A 103 16.68 23.85 6.56
N VAL A 104 16.46 23.47 7.82
CA VAL A 104 15.14 23.16 8.35
C VAL A 104 14.97 23.91 9.66
N ALA A 105 14.52 25.16 9.56
CA ALA A 105 14.10 25.96 10.70
C ALA A 105 12.66 25.54 11.08
N PRO A 106 12.47 24.58 12.00
CA PRO A 106 11.17 23.99 12.25
C PRO A 106 10.37 24.95 13.11
N GLN A 107 9.28 25.48 12.57
CA GLN A 107 8.35 26.34 13.29
C GLN A 107 6.96 25.76 13.17
N GLY A 108 6.39 25.30 14.27
CA GLY A 108 5.18 24.49 14.29
C GLY A 108 5.46 23.00 14.16
N ARG A 109 4.74 22.20 14.95
CA ARG A 109 4.75 20.74 14.86
C ARG A 109 3.36 20.16 15.01
N CYS A 110 3.10 19.00 14.42
CA CYS A 110 1.86 18.24 14.64
C CYS A 110 2.17 16.81 15.05
N GLN A 111 1.50 16.34 16.10
CA GLN A 111 1.43 14.94 16.48
C GLN A 111 0.27 14.31 15.72
N VAL A 112 0.53 13.18 15.04
CA VAL A 112 -0.53 12.34 14.48
C VAL A 112 -0.65 11.11 15.37
N ARG A 113 -1.89 10.78 15.76
CA ARG A 113 -2.19 9.58 16.54
C ARG A 113 -3.14 8.68 15.77
N CYS A 114 -2.65 7.49 15.47
CA CYS A 114 -3.41 6.41 14.90
C CYS A 114 -4.43 5.82 15.90
N PRO A 115 -5.49 5.14 15.41
CA PRO A 115 -6.48 4.48 16.25
C PRO A 115 -5.85 3.35 17.08
N ALA A 116 -6.61 2.85 18.05
CA ALA A 116 -6.09 1.91 19.05
C ALA A 116 -5.64 0.56 18.45
N ASP A 117 -6.24 0.18 17.32
CA ASP A 117 -5.99 -1.05 16.57
C ASP A 117 -4.86 -0.94 15.53
N ALA A 118 -4.28 0.26 15.37
CA ALA A 118 -3.07 0.48 14.60
C ALA A 118 -1.82 0.41 15.49
N GLU A 119 -0.77 -0.26 15.03
CA GLU A 119 0.49 -0.43 15.75
C GLU A 119 1.54 0.60 15.37
N MET A 120 1.54 1.02 14.10
CA MET A 120 2.61 1.82 13.52
C MET A 120 2.05 3.01 12.74
N LEU A 121 2.79 4.11 12.74
CA LEU A 121 2.53 5.31 11.95
C LEU A 121 3.62 5.47 10.88
N VAL A 122 3.21 5.66 9.63
CA VAL A 122 4.09 6.03 8.52
C VAL A 122 3.73 7.45 8.07
N GLY A 123 4.70 8.16 7.51
CA GLY A 123 4.50 9.49 6.93
C GLY A 123 5.30 10.62 7.58
N PRO A 124 5.50 10.66 8.92
CA PRO A 124 6.37 11.68 9.50
C PRO A 124 7.78 11.59 8.90
N PRO A 125 8.51 12.72 8.80
CA PRO A 125 9.88 12.71 8.31
C PRO A 125 10.72 11.75 9.18
N ALA A 126 11.63 11.03 8.54
CA ALA A 126 12.57 10.10 9.18
C ALA A 126 14.00 10.49 8.79
N ASP A 127 14.36 11.75 9.03
CA ASP A 127 15.69 12.27 8.69
C ASP A 127 16.55 12.38 9.96
N GLY A 128 17.45 11.40 10.12
CA GLY A 128 18.41 11.37 11.23
C GLY A 128 19.40 12.54 11.20
N ASN A 129 19.76 13.06 10.02
CA ASN A 129 20.69 14.19 9.91
C ASN A 129 20.09 15.48 10.45
N GLN A 130 18.76 15.61 10.35
CA GLN A 130 18.02 16.73 10.91
C GLN A 130 17.52 16.47 12.34
N GLY A 131 17.77 15.27 12.87
CA GLY A 131 17.26 14.82 14.17
C GLY A 131 15.73 14.78 14.23
N LEU A 132 15.06 14.60 13.09
CA LEU A 132 13.59 14.51 12.98
C LEU A 132 13.20 13.02 12.96
N THR A 133 13.32 12.37 14.12
CA THR A 133 13.09 10.93 14.29
C THR A 133 12.12 10.62 15.42
N ASP A 134 11.29 11.59 15.81
CA ASP A 134 10.38 11.51 16.95
C ASP A 134 8.90 11.35 16.55
N GLY A 135 8.64 11.10 15.26
CA GLY A 135 7.30 10.83 14.73
C GLY A 135 6.41 12.06 14.61
N PHE A 136 6.93 13.26 14.81
CA PHE A 136 6.20 14.51 14.60
C PHE A 136 6.35 14.99 13.16
N TYR A 137 5.30 15.68 12.70
CA TYR A 137 5.36 16.50 11.51
C TYR A 137 5.85 17.90 11.86
N TYR A 138 6.67 18.47 10.99
CA TYR A 138 7.29 19.77 11.22
C TYR A 138 6.97 20.71 10.08
N CYS A 139 6.68 21.96 10.41
CA CYS A 139 6.57 23.00 9.39
C CYS A 139 7.95 23.62 9.17
N ASN A 140 8.45 23.54 7.93
CA ASN A 140 9.69 24.22 7.54
C ASN A 140 9.38 25.69 7.28
N ARG A 141 9.87 26.56 8.15
CA ARG A 141 9.62 28.01 8.07
C ARG A 141 10.21 28.64 6.81
N VAL A 142 11.30 28.08 6.27
CA VAL A 142 12.03 28.67 5.13
C VAL A 142 11.17 28.65 3.87
N ASN A 143 10.47 27.54 3.62
CA ASN A 143 9.64 27.36 2.43
C ASN A 143 8.13 27.33 2.73
N GLY A 144 7.72 27.36 4.00
CA GLY A 144 6.31 27.35 4.41
C GLY A 144 5.60 26.02 4.15
N THR A 145 6.32 24.90 4.11
CA THR A 145 5.73 23.57 3.85
C THR A 145 5.84 22.63 5.04
N TRP A 146 4.84 21.77 5.22
CA TRP A 146 4.92 20.63 6.12
C TRP A 146 5.89 19.57 5.58
N LEU A 147 6.77 19.08 6.45
CA LEU A 147 7.72 18.00 6.16
C LEU A 147 7.07 16.65 6.45
N GLY A 148 7.35 15.67 5.60
CA GLY A 148 6.78 14.33 5.64
C GLY A 148 5.83 14.08 4.48
N ARG A 149 5.01 13.04 4.62
CA ARG A 149 3.98 12.62 3.67
C ARG A 149 2.67 12.35 4.40
N GLU A 150 1.61 12.08 3.62
CA GLU A 150 0.31 11.71 4.16
C GLU A 150 0.44 10.61 5.23
N PRO A 151 -0.12 10.81 6.43
CA PRO A 151 -0.04 9.83 7.49
C PRO A 151 -0.79 8.54 7.11
N VAL A 152 -0.14 7.40 7.35
CA VAL A 152 -0.77 6.08 7.17
C VAL A 152 -0.58 5.27 8.43
N CYS A 153 -1.70 4.79 8.97
CA CYS A 153 -1.73 3.94 10.16
C CYS A 153 -1.70 2.47 9.73
N LEU A 154 -0.65 1.74 10.11
CA LEU A 154 -0.52 0.33 9.83
C LEU A 154 -1.10 -0.47 10.99
N GLY A 155 -1.99 -1.41 10.66
CA GLY A 155 -2.54 -2.36 11.62
C GLY A 155 -1.55 -3.45 12.01
N PHE A 156 -2.03 -4.39 12.82
CA PHE A 156 -1.29 -5.58 13.18
C PHE A 156 -0.81 -6.37 11.96
N TYR A 157 0.36 -6.99 12.10
CA TYR A 157 0.80 -7.99 11.14
C TYR A 157 -0.13 -9.20 11.14
N ASN A 158 -0.70 -9.52 9.98
CA ASN A 158 -1.57 -10.67 9.80
C ASN A 158 -1.11 -11.51 8.61
N ASN A 159 -0.53 -12.67 8.89
CA ASN A 159 -0.04 -13.59 7.85
C ASN A 159 -1.15 -14.25 7.01
N VAL A 160 -2.43 -14.05 7.37
CA VAL A 160 -3.59 -14.48 6.57
C VAL A 160 -3.93 -13.43 5.50
N THR A 161 -3.63 -12.16 5.76
CA THR A 161 -3.85 -11.08 4.80
C THR A 161 -2.66 -10.98 3.88
N MET A 162 -2.89 -11.15 2.58
CA MET A 162 -1.84 -11.02 1.58
C MET A 162 -2.36 -10.42 0.28
N VAL A 163 -1.52 -9.61 -0.35
CA VAL A 163 -1.70 -9.12 -1.72
C VAL A 163 -0.77 -9.92 -2.62
N THR A 164 -1.31 -10.63 -3.60
CA THR A 164 -0.52 -11.51 -4.47
C THR A 164 -0.67 -11.08 -5.93
N ASP A 165 0.45 -10.96 -6.63
CA ASP A 165 0.48 -10.94 -8.09
C ASP A 165 1.07 -12.26 -8.59
N GLU A 166 0.18 -13.22 -8.91
CA GLU A 166 0.56 -14.55 -9.39
C GLU A 166 1.32 -14.49 -10.72
N SER A 167 1.07 -13.48 -11.56
CA SER A 167 1.74 -13.35 -12.86
C SER A 167 3.23 -13.02 -12.71
N ASN A 168 3.59 -12.33 -11.63
CA ASN A 168 4.96 -11.99 -11.28
C ASN A 168 5.53 -12.90 -10.18
N GLY A 169 4.76 -13.86 -9.66
CA GLY A 169 5.20 -14.73 -8.57
C GLY A 169 5.68 -13.94 -7.35
N ILE A 170 5.01 -12.84 -7.00
CA ILE A 170 5.32 -11.96 -5.87
C ILE A 170 4.09 -11.80 -4.98
N ARG A 171 4.29 -11.74 -3.66
CA ARG A 171 3.23 -11.39 -2.71
C ARG A 171 3.76 -10.54 -1.58
N LEU A 172 2.85 -9.77 -0.98
CA LEU A 172 3.04 -9.01 0.24
C LEU A 172 2.19 -9.65 1.34
N VAL A 173 2.83 -10.18 2.38
CA VAL A 173 2.17 -10.91 3.47
C VAL A 173 2.17 -10.04 4.72
N GLY A 174 1.00 -9.77 5.30
CA GLY A 174 0.84 -9.01 6.54
C GLY A 174 -0.40 -8.11 6.55
N GLY A 175 -0.61 -7.35 5.48
CA GLY A 175 -1.67 -6.33 5.41
C GLY A 175 -2.08 -6.01 3.98
N ALA A 176 -3.01 -5.07 3.83
CA ALA A 176 -3.56 -4.69 2.52
C ALA A 176 -2.61 -3.84 1.67
N SER A 177 -1.71 -3.11 2.31
CA SER A 177 -0.71 -2.24 1.65
C SER A 177 0.64 -2.27 2.38
N TYR A 178 0.83 -3.20 3.31
CA TYR A 178 2.06 -3.34 4.08
C TYR A 178 2.30 -4.80 4.44
N GLY A 179 3.53 -5.14 4.79
CA GLY A 179 3.91 -6.49 5.17
C GLY A 179 5.29 -6.85 4.67
N CYS A 180 5.57 -8.13 4.58
CA CYS A 180 6.84 -8.67 4.11
C CYS A 180 6.68 -9.31 2.73
N VAL A 181 7.63 -9.03 1.85
CA VAL A 181 7.63 -9.45 0.46
C VAL A 181 8.18 -10.87 0.35
N GLU A 182 7.46 -11.68 -0.39
CA GLU A 182 7.84 -13.03 -0.72
C GLU A 182 7.78 -13.25 -2.23
N LEU A 183 8.67 -14.10 -2.72
CA LEU A 183 8.70 -14.55 -4.11
C LEU A 183 8.41 -16.04 -4.20
N PHE A 184 7.82 -16.45 -5.31
CA PHE A 184 7.52 -17.85 -5.61
C PHE A 184 8.69 -18.51 -6.35
N ASP A 185 9.22 -19.60 -5.81
CA ASP A 185 10.27 -20.38 -6.46
C ASP A 185 9.64 -21.52 -7.27
N ASN A 186 9.81 -21.46 -8.59
CA ASN A 186 9.27 -22.48 -9.49
C ASN A 186 9.93 -23.86 -9.33
N VAL A 187 11.12 -23.96 -8.72
CA VAL A 187 11.79 -25.24 -8.50
C VAL A 187 11.21 -25.95 -7.28
N THR A 188 11.10 -25.26 -6.14
CA THR A 188 10.57 -25.85 -4.90
C THR A 188 9.04 -25.78 -4.80
N GLN A 189 8.38 -25.01 -5.66
CA GLN A 189 6.94 -24.72 -5.61
C GLN A 189 6.54 -24.11 -4.26
N GLN A 190 7.41 -23.26 -3.71
CA GLN A 190 7.24 -22.63 -2.40
C GLN A 190 7.45 -21.12 -2.49
N TRP A 191 6.74 -20.41 -1.63
CA TRP A 191 6.99 -19.01 -1.35
C TRP A 191 8.12 -18.87 -0.35
N GLY A 192 8.95 -17.84 -0.54
CA GLY A 192 10.09 -17.57 0.33
C GLY A 192 10.36 -16.09 0.49
N PRO A 193 10.98 -15.68 1.61
CA PRO A 193 11.27 -14.28 1.88
C PRO A 193 12.31 -13.72 0.91
N VAL A 194 12.14 -12.45 0.56
CA VAL A 194 13.22 -11.64 -0.01
C VAL A 194 14.12 -11.16 1.13
N ARG A 195 15.44 -11.32 0.97
CA ARG A 195 16.49 -11.07 1.98
C ARG A 195 17.69 -10.37 1.35
N GLY A 196 18.73 -10.13 2.14
CA GLY A 196 20.04 -9.65 1.66
C GLY A 196 20.26 -8.16 1.78
N TRP A 197 19.39 -7.48 2.51
CA TRP A 197 19.40 -6.04 2.68
C TRP A 197 19.70 -5.65 4.14
N VAL A 198 20.96 -5.78 4.56
CA VAL A 198 21.31 -5.52 5.97
C VAL A 198 21.00 -4.06 6.33
N LEU A 199 20.17 -3.87 7.36
CA LEU A 199 19.95 -2.59 8.01
C LEU A 199 21.06 -2.38 9.04
N ASP A 200 22.23 -1.91 8.59
CA ASP A 200 23.13 -1.29 9.55
C ASP A 200 22.48 0.04 9.94
N ASN A 201 22.03 0.15 11.20
CA ASN A 201 21.25 1.26 11.78
C ASN A 201 21.90 2.66 11.63
N PHE A 202 23.11 2.74 11.05
CA PHE A 202 23.90 3.94 10.88
C PHE A 202 24.22 4.26 9.41
N ASP A 203 23.84 3.41 8.46
CA ASP A 203 24.20 3.61 7.07
C ASP A 203 23.14 4.49 6.38
N PRO A 204 23.51 5.57 5.66
CA PRO A 204 22.61 6.40 4.84
C PRO A 204 21.94 5.66 3.66
N LEU A 205 21.87 4.33 3.69
CA LEU A 205 21.26 3.47 2.68
C LEU A 205 19.72 3.50 2.67
N ASP A 206 19.09 4.50 3.30
CA ASP A 206 17.63 4.69 3.25
C ASP A 206 17.13 4.85 1.81
N ASP A 207 17.93 5.46 0.93
CA ASP A 207 17.59 5.60 -0.49
C ASP A 207 17.53 4.24 -1.20
N ALA A 208 18.55 3.39 -1.02
CA ALA A 208 18.59 2.07 -1.65
C ALA A 208 17.44 1.16 -1.14
N GLN A 209 17.10 1.25 0.14
CA GLN A 209 15.95 0.52 0.69
C GLN A 209 14.63 0.94 0.03
N MET A 210 14.43 2.24 -0.11
CA MET A 210 13.24 2.78 -0.75
C MET A 210 13.18 2.43 -2.24
N GLU A 211 14.31 2.28 -2.93
CA GLU A 211 14.35 1.78 -4.31
C GLU A 211 13.88 0.33 -4.41
N TRP A 212 14.34 -0.55 -3.51
CA TRP A 212 13.86 -1.94 -3.45
C TRP A 212 12.37 -1.99 -3.10
N ALA A 213 11.92 -1.16 -2.16
CA ALA A 213 10.51 -1.06 -1.82
C ALA A 213 9.66 -0.55 -2.99
N ASN A 214 10.15 0.45 -3.73
CA ASN A 214 9.51 0.96 -4.94
C ASN A 214 9.38 -0.13 -6.01
N LEU A 215 10.43 -0.89 -6.26
CA LEU A 215 10.41 -1.99 -7.23
C LEU A 215 9.39 -3.06 -6.82
N ALA A 216 9.43 -3.51 -5.56
CA ALA A 216 8.52 -4.51 -5.04
C ALA A 216 7.05 -4.06 -5.10
N CYS A 217 6.75 -2.85 -4.63
CA CYS A 217 5.41 -2.28 -4.67
C CYS A 217 4.88 -2.14 -6.10
N ARG A 218 5.70 -1.69 -7.05
CA ARG A 218 5.32 -1.64 -8.47
C ARG A 218 5.05 -3.01 -9.07
N ASN A 219 5.85 -4.02 -8.74
CA ASN A 219 5.58 -5.40 -9.18
C ASN A 219 4.32 -6.00 -8.54
N LEU A 220 3.88 -5.46 -7.40
CA LEU A 220 2.59 -5.73 -6.75
C LEU A 220 1.45 -4.82 -7.24
N ARG A 221 1.69 -3.95 -8.22
CA ARG A 221 0.74 -2.99 -8.82
C ARG A 221 0.31 -1.83 -7.91
N PHE A 222 1.15 -1.49 -6.95
CA PHE A 222 1.07 -0.21 -6.26
C PHE A 222 1.90 0.84 -7.03
N PRO A 223 1.57 2.14 -6.95
CA PRO A 223 2.35 3.21 -7.58
C PRO A 223 3.82 3.26 -7.15
N ALA A 224 4.08 3.08 -5.86
CA ALA A 224 5.40 3.21 -5.26
C ALA A 224 5.47 2.56 -3.86
N GLY A 225 6.68 2.45 -3.34
CA GLY A 225 6.94 2.19 -1.93
C GLY A 225 6.70 3.45 -1.11
N LEU A 226 6.00 3.28 0.01
CA LEU A 226 5.73 4.34 0.97
C LEU A 226 6.82 4.42 2.03
N ALA A 227 7.19 3.29 2.63
CA ALA A 227 8.22 3.25 3.67
C ALA A 227 8.78 1.85 3.92
N THR A 228 10.01 1.78 4.45
CA THR A 228 10.63 0.58 5.04
C THR A 228 10.76 0.68 6.57
N LYS A 229 10.50 1.85 7.13
CA LYS A 229 10.49 2.15 8.57
C LYS A 229 9.16 2.80 8.96
N ALA A 230 8.74 2.59 10.19
CA ALA A 230 7.54 3.20 10.73
C ALA A 230 7.72 3.53 12.21
N TYR A 231 6.88 4.42 12.70
CA TYR A 231 6.88 4.90 14.06
C TYR A 231 5.99 4.02 14.92
N ARG A 232 6.57 3.23 15.81
CA ARG A 232 5.81 2.40 16.75
C ARG A 232 5.32 3.24 17.92
N ARG A 233 4.05 3.11 18.28
CA ARG A 233 3.51 3.72 19.51
C ARG A 233 4.11 2.99 20.72
N ARG A 234 4.76 3.70 21.64
CA ARG A 234 5.15 3.12 22.94
C ARG A 234 3.93 3.08 23.85
N ASP A 235 3.38 1.88 24.02
CA ASP A 235 2.21 1.65 24.89
C ASP A 235 2.58 1.44 26.37
N TRP A 236 3.88 1.33 26.72
CA TRP A 236 4.34 0.81 28.02
C TRP A 236 5.46 1.62 28.66
N VAL A 237 5.22 2.88 29.02
CA VAL A 237 6.04 3.55 30.04
C VAL A 237 5.14 3.95 31.19
N GLU A 238 4.89 2.98 32.08
CA GLU A 238 4.28 3.20 33.40
C GLU A 238 5.28 3.78 34.44
N ASP A 239 6.53 4.10 34.06
CA ASP A 239 7.57 4.43 35.05
C ASP A 239 8.04 5.89 34.95
N ASP A 240 7.82 6.60 36.07
CA ASP A 240 8.00 8.03 36.38
C ASP A 240 9.41 8.62 36.16
N MET A 241 10.32 7.94 35.47
CA MET A 241 11.74 8.32 35.46
C MET A 241 12.17 9.24 34.31
N TRP A 242 11.31 9.47 33.31
CA TRP A 242 11.51 10.51 32.29
C TRP A 242 10.18 11.21 31.95
N PRO A 243 9.93 12.41 32.50
CA PRO A 243 8.75 13.16 32.15
C PRO A 243 8.88 13.63 30.68
N LEU A 244 7.81 13.43 29.91
CA LEU A 244 7.51 14.13 28.65
C LEU A 244 8.19 13.58 27.38
N THR A 245 7.59 12.56 26.78
CA THR A 245 6.76 12.66 25.56
C THR A 245 6.24 11.26 25.21
N GLU A 246 5.04 11.16 24.65
CA GLU A 246 4.61 9.95 23.93
C GLU A 246 5.58 9.75 22.77
N GLN A 247 6.64 8.99 23.02
CA GLN A 247 7.72 8.80 22.06
C GLN A 247 7.31 7.72 21.09
N TYR A 248 7.02 8.14 19.87
CA TYR A 248 7.13 7.28 18.73
C TYR A 248 8.61 6.94 18.54
N GLU A 249 8.90 5.67 18.39
CA GLU A 249 10.24 5.21 18.08
C GLU A 249 10.26 4.70 16.65
N LEU A 250 11.21 5.19 15.87
CA LEU A 250 11.37 4.80 14.48
C LEU A 250 11.94 3.38 14.43
N TYR A 251 11.14 2.43 13.97
CA TYR A 251 11.50 1.03 13.82
C TYR A 251 11.43 0.62 12.34
N PRO A 252 12.46 -0.05 11.83
CA PRO A 252 12.32 -0.80 10.60
C PRO A 252 11.20 -1.82 10.66
N LEU A 253 10.37 -1.87 9.62
CA LEU A 253 9.20 -2.76 9.57
C LEU A 253 9.58 -4.24 9.71
N GLN A 254 10.79 -4.62 9.27
CA GLN A 254 11.28 -5.99 9.38
C GLN A 254 11.44 -6.45 10.84
N TYR A 255 11.86 -5.56 11.75
CA TYR A 255 11.99 -5.86 13.19
C TYR A 255 10.64 -5.92 13.89
N HIS A 256 9.61 -5.33 13.30
CA HIS A 256 8.27 -5.33 13.90
C HIS A 256 7.46 -6.56 13.46
N TYR A 257 7.57 -6.98 12.20
CA TYR A 257 6.73 -8.05 11.64
C TYR A 257 7.32 -9.46 11.78
N GLU A 258 8.64 -9.61 11.89
CA GLU A 258 9.39 -10.85 12.16
C GLU A 258 8.72 -12.19 11.75
N PRO A 259 8.34 -12.37 10.46
CA PRO A 259 7.73 -13.62 10.02
C PRO A 259 8.71 -14.80 10.14
N SER A 260 8.25 -15.90 10.75
CA SER A 260 9.03 -17.14 10.86
C SER A 260 8.87 -18.00 9.62
N TYR A 261 9.99 -18.46 9.05
CA TYR A 261 10.00 -19.34 7.89
C TYR A 261 10.63 -20.70 8.22
N PRO A 262 10.06 -21.81 7.72
CA PRO A 262 10.72 -23.11 7.79
C PRO A 262 12.09 -23.06 7.11
N PRO A 263 13.12 -23.75 7.63
CA PRO A 263 14.47 -23.70 7.05
C PRO A 263 14.53 -24.21 5.60
N THR A 264 13.55 -25.01 5.18
CA THR A 264 13.42 -25.58 3.84
C THR A 264 12.92 -24.60 2.77
N VAL A 265 12.33 -23.46 3.16
CA VAL A 265 11.81 -22.51 2.16
C VAL A 265 12.96 -21.84 1.40
N PRO A 266 12.75 -21.52 0.10
CA PRO A 266 13.72 -20.76 -0.69
C PRO A 266 13.92 -19.37 -0.08
N LYS A 267 15.11 -18.81 -0.22
CA LYS A 267 15.47 -17.47 0.26
C LYS A 267 15.99 -16.68 -0.93
N PHE A 268 15.37 -15.56 -1.25
CA PHE A 268 15.69 -14.75 -2.42
C PHE A 268 16.58 -13.60 -1.98
N VAL A 269 17.88 -13.71 -2.23
CA VAL A 269 18.86 -12.73 -1.77
C VAL A 269 19.01 -11.66 -2.85
N VAL A 270 18.71 -10.40 -2.52
CA VAL A 270 18.97 -9.26 -3.40
C VAL A 270 20.44 -8.89 -3.37
N SER A 271 20.90 -8.18 -4.41
CA SER A 271 22.25 -7.62 -4.41
C SER A 271 22.34 -6.41 -3.46
N LYS A 272 23.54 -6.09 -2.98
CA LYS A 272 23.81 -4.86 -2.22
C LYS A 272 23.79 -3.58 -3.07
N SER A 273 23.71 -3.73 -4.40
CA SER A 273 23.57 -2.59 -5.30
C SER A 273 22.16 -2.01 -5.22
N PRO A 274 22.00 -0.71 -5.55
CA PRO A 274 20.73 -0.06 -5.85
C PRO A 274 19.81 -0.94 -6.70
N ALA A 275 18.50 -0.86 -6.46
CA ALA A 275 17.54 -1.64 -7.24
C ALA A 275 17.56 -1.15 -8.71
N PRO A 276 17.39 -2.05 -9.69
CA PRO A 276 17.33 -1.64 -11.08
C PRO A 276 16.15 -0.67 -11.31
N GLN A 277 16.44 0.49 -11.89
CA GLN A 277 15.45 1.55 -12.15
C GLN A 277 14.93 1.59 -13.60
N TRP A 278 15.32 0.64 -14.46
CA TRP A 278 14.91 0.61 -15.87
C TRP A 278 13.46 0.15 -16.04
N GLU A 279 12.82 0.56 -17.14
CA GLU A 279 11.40 0.27 -17.40
C GLU A 279 11.14 -1.22 -17.62
N GLY A 280 10.27 -1.82 -16.80
CA GLY A 280 9.99 -3.25 -16.83
C GLY A 280 10.87 -4.09 -15.91
N ALA A 281 11.70 -3.47 -15.07
CA ALA A 281 12.42 -4.19 -14.03
C ALA A 281 11.46 -4.97 -13.12
N THR A 282 11.87 -6.19 -12.78
CA THR A 282 11.13 -7.05 -11.85
C THR A 282 12.02 -7.41 -10.67
N LEU A 283 11.40 -7.58 -9.51
CA LEU A 283 12.08 -8.00 -8.29
C LEU A 283 12.74 -9.36 -8.48
N HIS A 284 12.06 -10.30 -9.16
CA HIS A 284 12.64 -11.59 -9.58
C HIS A 284 13.91 -11.43 -10.42
N GLY A 285 13.89 -10.56 -11.42
CA GLY A 285 15.05 -10.29 -12.27
C GLY A 285 16.20 -9.58 -11.55
N ALA A 286 15.92 -9.00 -10.38
CA ALA A 286 16.88 -8.30 -9.54
C ALA A 286 17.44 -9.17 -8.39
N ILE A 287 16.94 -10.41 -8.22
CA ILE A 287 17.48 -11.36 -7.25
C ILE A 287 18.89 -11.80 -7.69
N ASP A 288 19.86 -11.63 -6.81
CA ASP A 288 21.25 -12.05 -7.03
C ASP A 288 21.37 -13.57 -7.00
N ARG A 289 20.78 -14.20 -5.97
CA ARG A 289 20.76 -15.66 -5.83
C ARG A 289 19.56 -16.17 -5.05
N VAL A 290 19.21 -17.44 -5.29
CA VAL A 290 18.18 -18.17 -4.56
C VAL A 290 18.83 -19.30 -3.77
N VAL A 291 18.65 -19.32 -2.45
CA VAL A 291 19.17 -20.37 -1.56
C VAL A 291 18.03 -21.30 -1.15
N ARG A 292 18.11 -22.57 -1.58
CA ARG A 292 17.11 -23.63 -1.33
C ARG A 292 17.61 -24.58 -0.25
N GLY A 293 17.50 -24.15 1.00
CA GLY A 293 17.99 -24.91 2.17
C GLY A 293 18.65 -24.02 3.21
N PRO A 294 19.51 -24.59 4.08
CA PRO A 294 20.30 -23.82 5.03
C PRO A 294 21.17 -22.80 4.31
N CYS A 295 21.30 -21.61 4.90
CA CYS A 295 22.23 -20.61 4.40
C CYS A 295 23.68 -21.05 4.63
N PRO A 296 24.61 -20.73 3.73
CA PRO A 296 26.02 -20.98 3.95
C PRO A 296 26.49 -20.33 5.25
N GLU A 297 27.43 -20.99 5.95
CA GLU A 297 28.03 -20.43 7.16
C GLU A 297 28.68 -19.07 6.84
N GLY A 298 28.36 -18.04 7.64
CA GLY A 298 28.85 -16.68 7.45
C GLY A 298 28.09 -15.84 6.41
N ASP A 299 27.13 -16.41 5.67
CA ASP A 299 26.27 -15.65 4.75
C ASP A 299 25.18 -14.90 5.54
N ARG A 300 25.50 -13.71 6.02
CA ARG A 300 24.57 -12.84 6.77
C ARG A 300 23.35 -12.42 5.95
N ASP A 301 23.55 -12.20 4.66
CA ASP A 301 22.52 -11.74 3.73
C ASP A 301 21.41 -12.81 3.57
N CYS A 302 21.80 -14.09 3.60
CA CYS A 302 20.87 -15.21 3.60
C CYS A 302 20.38 -15.57 5.01
N GLY A 303 21.30 -15.70 5.96
CA GLY A 303 21.13 -16.45 7.22
C GLY A 303 20.27 -15.76 8.26
N ASP A 304 20.20 -14.42 8.24
CA ASP A 304 19.49 -13.70 9.26
C ASP A 304 17.97 -13.86 9.10
N THR A 305 17.36 -14.62 10.01
CA THR A 305 15.94 -14.94 9.96
C THR A 305 15.05 -13.71 10.18
N ALA A 306 15.58 -12.64 10.76
CA ALA A 306 14.82 -11.43 11.08
C ALA A 306 14.76 -10.41 9.92
N PHE A 307 15.53 -10.59 8.84
CA PHE A 307 15.70 -9.55 7.80
C PHE A 307 14.98 -9.86 6.49
N GLY A 308 13.69 -10.21 6.59
CA GLY A 308 12.82 -10.21 5.43
C GLY A 308 12.60 -8.78 4.91
N LEU A 309 12.39 -8.63 3.60
CA LEU A 309 12.03 -7.34 3.03
C LEU A 309 10.60 -6.97 3.41
N CYS A 310 10.47 -6.12 4.43
CA CYS A 310 9.17 -5.61 4.89
C CYS A 310 9.03 -4.11 4.61
N LEU A 311 7.86 -3.74 4.07
CA LEU A 311 7.58 -2.42 3.55
C LEU A 311 6.11 -2.03 3.72
N ALA A 312 5.81 -0.76 3.45
CA ALA A 312 4.49 -0.26 3.13
C ALA A 312 4.51 0.30 1.70
N CYS A 313 3.43 0.10 0.96
CA CYS A 313 3.20 0.63 -0.38
C CYS A 313 2.24 1.82 -0.33
N GLU A 314 2.42 2.74 -1.28
CA GLU A 314 1.59 3.94 -1.41
C GLU A 314 0.27 3.61 -2.13
N GLY A 315 -0.82 4.27 -1.72
CA GLY A 315 -2.10 4.22 -2.42
C GLY A 315 -2.79 2.86 -2.41
N GLN A 316 -3.76 2.71 -3.31
CA GLN A 316 -4.46 1.44 -3.54
C GLN A 316 -3.83 0.72 -4.73
N GLN A 317 -3.90 -0.61 -4.71
CA GLN A 317 -3.52 -1.43 -5.85
C GLN A 317 -4.38 -1.04 -7.05
N ASP A 318 -3.79 -0.79 -8.22
CA ASP A 318 -4.55 -0.50 -9.43
C ASP A 318 -5.20 -1.80 -9.96
N PRO A 319 -6.53 -1.97 -9.83
CA PRO A 319 -7.20 -3.19 -10.27
C PRO A 319 -7.28 -3.27 -11.80
N LEU A 320 -7.04 -2.16 -12.51
CA LEU A 320 -7.19 -2.02 -13.95
C LEU A 320 -5.87 -2.16 -14.72
N SER A 321 -4.73 -2.24 -14.04
CA SER A 321 -3.42 -2.47 -14.66
C SER A 321 -3.21 -3.92 -15.15
N THR A 322 -4.28 -4.62 -15.52
CA THR A 322 -4.22 -5.90 -16.24
C THR A 322 -4.01 -5.67 -17.74
N SER A 323 -2.89 -5.08 -18.17
CA SER A 323 -2.31 -5.30 -19.50
C SER A 323 -1.10 -4.39 -19.76
N GLY A 324 0.09 -4.90 -19.47
CA GLY A 324 1.35 -4.44 -20.06
C GLY A 324 2.02 -5.50 -20.92
N ALA A 325 1.26 -6.48 -21.44
CA ALA A 325 1.75 -7.32 -22.53
C ALA A 325 1.57 -6.53 -23.83
N SER A 326 2.70 -6.12 -24.40
CA SER A 326 2.85 -5.51 -25.72
C SER A 326 1.98 -6.20 -26.77
N ASN A 327 0.77 -5.67 -27.00
CA ASN A 327 -0.04 -6.02 -28.15
C ASN A 327 0.03 -4.88 -29.15
N HIS A 328 0.73 -5.20 -30.23
CA HIS A 328 0.69 -4.49 -31.49
C HIS A 328 -0.76 -4.10 -31.84
N LEU A 329 -0.95 -2.81 -32.07
CA LEU A 329 -2.21 -2.15 -32.35
C LEU A 329 -2.93 -2.81 -33.53
N THR A 330 -4.12 -3.36 -33.30
CA THR A 330 -5.22 -3.30 -34.28
C THR A 330 -6.50 -2.90 -33.54
N THR A 331 -7.15 -1.90 -34.09
CA THR A 331 -8.28 -1.12 -33.57
C THR A 331 -9.49 -1.97 -33.17
N ALA A 332 -9.98 -1.82 -31.93
CA ALA A 332 -11.41 -1.73 -31.61
C ALA A 332 -11.67 -1.29 -30.15
N THR A 333 -12.68 -0.44 -30.03
CA THR A 333 -13.37 0.22 -28.91
C THR A 333 -13.57 -0.52 -27.56
N ALA A 334 -13.50 0.27 -26.47
CA ALA A 334 -13.83 -0.01 -25.05
C ALA A 334 -15.37 -0.04 -24.77
N PRO A 335 -15.89 -0.28 -23.53
CA PRO A 335 -15.21 -0.60 -22.25
C PRO A 335 -15.80 -1.80 -21.47
N SER A 336 -14.98 -2.40 -20.59
CA SER A 336 -15.28 -3.61 -19.82
C SER A 336 -15.30 -3.36 -18.31
N ILE A 337 -16.50 -3.33 -17.70
CA ILE A 337 -16.74 -3.47 -16.25
C ILE A 337 -17.47 -4.80 -15.92
N ALA A 338 -17.81 -5.62 -16.92
CA ALA A 338 -18.59 -6.85 -16.74
C ALA A 338 -17.78 -8.14 -16.45
N ARG A 339 -16.45 -8.07 -16.29
CA ARG A 339 -15.58 -9.26 -16.25
C ARG A 339 -15.46 -9.95 -14.89
N ALA A 340 -15.74 -9.26 -13.78
CA ALA A 340 -15.57 -9.85 -12.45
C ALA A 340 -16.65 -10.86 -12.05
N CYS A 341 -17.86 -10.77 -12.60
CA CYS A 341 -18.94 -11.74 -12.30
C CYS A 341 -18.91 -12.98 -13.22
N ALA A 342 -18.13 -12.97 -14.30
CA ALA A 342 -18.08 -14.08 -15.27
C ALA A 342 -17.12 -15.20 -14.85
N THR A 343 -16.10 -14.90 -14.02
CA THR A 343 -15.06 -15.88 -13.68
C THR A 343 -15.55 -16.97 -12.73
N TYR A 344 -16.54 -16.69 -11.87
CA TYR A 344 -17.14 -17.71 -10.99
C TYR A 344 -18.04 -18.71 -11.75
N ALA A 345 -18.47 -18.38 -12.97
CA ALA A 345 -19.27 -19.30 -13.79
C ALA A 345 -18.42 -20.27 -14.61
N VAL A 346 -17.15 -19.93 -14.89
CA VAL A 346 -16.27 -20.77 -15.74
C VAL A 346 -15.57 -21.86 -14.92
N THR A 347 -15.28 -21.64 -13.64
CA THR A 347 -14.56 -22.64 -12.82
C THR A 347 -15.39 -23.89 -12.49
N VAL A 348 -16.72 -23.82 -12.59
CA VAL A 348 -17.59 -25.01 -12.42
C VAL A 348 -17.64 -25.87 -13.69
N LEU A 349 -17.17 -25.36 -14.84
CA LEU A 349 -17.24 -26.06 -16.12
C LEU A 349 -16.02 -26.97 -16.41
N LEU A 350 -14.98 -26.96 -15.58
CA LEU A 350 -13.76 -27.77 -15.81
C LEU A 350 -13.61 -28.98 -14.87
N ILE A 351 -14.54 -29.19 -13.93
CA ILE A 351 -14.56 -30.39 -13.06
C ILE A 351 -15.70 -31.31 -13.53
N ALA A 352 -15.68 -31.75 -14.79
CA ALA A 352 -16.64 -32.76 -15.28
C ALA A 352 -16.15 -33.58 -16.49
N THR A 353 -14.84 -33.71 -16.72
CA THR A 353 -14.30 -34.59 -17.78
C THR A 353 -13.13 -35.46 -17.31
N ALA A 354 -13.21 -35.96 -16.07
CA ALA A 354 -12.24 -36.93 -15.56
C ALA A 354 -12.86 -38.03 -14.69
N VAL A 355 -14.09 -38.47 -14.99
CA VAL A 355 -14.56 -39.83 -14.63
C VAL A 355 -15.62 -40.24 -15.65
N ALA A 356 -15.30 -41.27 -16.45
CA ALA A 356 -16.14 -42.16 -17.26
C ALA A 356 -15.55 -42.34 -18.67
#